data_AF-A0A2W5Y0F9-F1
#
_entry.id   AF-A0A2W5Y0F9-F1
#
_cell.length_a   1.000
_cell.length_b   1.000
_cell.length_c   1.000
_cell.angle_alpha   90.00
_cell.angle_beta   90.00
_cell.angle_gamma   90.00
#
_symmetry.space_group_name_H-M   'P 1'
#
loop_
_entity.id
_entity.type
_entity.pdbx_description
1 polymer ?
#
loop_
_entity_poly.entity_id
_entity_poly.type
_entity_poly.pdbx_seq_one_letter_code
_entity_poly.pdbx_strand_id
1 'polypeptide(L)' 'MAKMKYRDPYEHMSDEEFEHDFFAALDRDRLKPVSLRLPESVLARTRVVAEARGIPYQVLIKALIESGLNQLERASDR' A
#
# COMPACT_ATOMS: atom_id res chain seq x y z
N MET A 1 27.44 -25.84 -18.59
CA MET A 1 26.18 -25.35 -17.99
C MET A 1 25.62 -24.26 -18.88
N ALA A 2 24.49 -24.51 -19.56
CA ALA A 2 23.89 -23.54 -20.47
C ALA A 2 23.29 -22.37 -19.67
N LYS A 3 23.64 -21.12 -20.04
CA LYS A 3 23.02 -19.92 -19.47
C LYS A 3 21.56 -19.91 -19.89
N MET A 4 20.66 -19.97 -18.91
CA MET A 4 19.23 -19.77 -19.12
C MET A 4 19.06 -18.39 -19.77
N LYS A 5 18.56 -18.35 -21.01
CA LYS A 5 18.36 -17.10 -21.76
C LYS A 5 17.26 -16.33 -21.02
N TYR A 6 17.63 -15.27 -20.31
CA TYR A 6 16.64 -14.37 -19.70
C TYR A 6 15.74 -13.90 -20.82
N ARG A 7 14.46 -14.29 -20.76
CA ARG A 7 13.44 -13.82 -21.67
C ARG A 7 12.93 -12.52 -21.10
N ASP A 8 13.23 -11.42 -21.78
CA ASP A 8 12.72 -10.13 -21.38
C ASP A 8 11.19 -10.14 -21.56
N PRO A 9 10.40 -9.98 -20.49
CA PRO A 9 8.95 -9.98 -20.60
C PRO A 9 8.38 -8.80 -21.40
N TYR A 10 9.22 -7.79 -21.71
CA TYR A 10 8.85 -6.59 -22.45
C TYR A 10 9.34 -6.62 -23.92
N GLU A 11 9.96 -7.73 -24.38
CA GLU A 11 10.53 -7.87 -25.74
C GLU A 11 9.50 -7.73 -26.88
N HIS A 12 8.21 -7.78 -26.55
CA HIS A 12 7.09 -7.68 -27.49
C HIS A 12 6.27 -6.39 -27.34
N MET A 13 6.67 -5.50 -26.44
CA MET A 13 6.00 -4.21 -26.22
C MET A 13 6.72 -3.11 -26.99
N SER A 14 5.94 -2.18 -27.54
CA SER A 14 6.51 -0.90 -27.97
C SER A 14 6.87 -0.04 -26.75
N ASP A 15 7.77 0.93 -26.96
CA ASP A 15 8.19 1.86 -25.90
C ASP A 15 6.98 2.61 -25.31
N GLU A 16 6.02 3.01 -26.14
CA GLU A 16 4.79 3.71 -25.72
C GLU A 16 3.88 2.82 -24.84
N GLU A 17 3.72 1.54 -25.19
CA GLU A 17 2.95 0.58 -24.41
C GLU A 17 3.62 0.27 -23.06
N PHE A 18 4.95 0.14 -23.07
CA PHE A 18 5.73 -0.06 -21.86
C PHE A 18 5.61 1.14 -20.91
N GLU A 19 5.78 2.37 -21.42
CA GLU A 19 5.65 3.59 -20.62
C GLU A 19 4.25 3.71 -20.02
N HIS A 20 3.21 3.49 -20.82
CA HIS A 20 1.82 3.52 -20.32
C HIS A 20 1.61 2.55 -19.16
N ASP A 21 2.00 1.29 -19.32
CA ASP A 21 1.80 0.26 -18.30
C ASP A 21 2.68 0.49 -17.06
N PHE A 22 3.89 0.98 -17.26
CA PHE A 22 4.81 1.37 -16.18
C PHE A 22 4.25 2.53 -15.36
N PHE A 23 3.77 3.61 -16.01
CA PHE A 23 3.17 4.74 -15.32
C PHE A 23 1.83 4.38 -14.68
N ALA A 24 1.01 3.54 -15.31
CA ALA A 24 -0.24 3.04 -14.72
C ALA A 24 0.01 2.13 -13.50
N ALA A 25 1.11 1.35 -13.49
CA ALA A 25 1.53 0.59 -12.32
C ALA A 25 2.03 1.52 -11.19
N LEU A 26 2.75 2.59 -11.52
CA LEU A 26 3.18 3.60 -10.55
C LEU A 26 2.01 4.44 -10.00
N ASP A 27 0.95 4.65 -10.79
CA ASP A 27 -0.24 5.42 -10.38
C ASP A 27 -1.15 4.66 -9.42
N ARG A 28 -1.13 3.32 -9.43
CA ARG A 28 -1.96 2.48 -8.55
C ARG A 28 -1.66 2.66 -7.06
N ASP A 29 -0.45 3.10 -6.70
CA ASP A 29 0.00 3.26 -5.31
C ASP A 29 0.31 4.72 -4.91
N ARG A 30 -0.22 5.71 -5.64
CA ARG A 30 0.01 7.12 -5.27
C ARG A 30 -0.69 7.48 -3.96
N LEU A 31 0.07 7.42 -2.87
CA LEU A 31 -0.32 7.93 -1.56
C LEU A 31 -0.57 9.45 -1.65
N LYS A 32 -1.79 9.87 -1.31
CA LYS A 32 -2.12 11.30 -1.17
C LYS A 32 -1.92 11.75 0.27
N PRO A 33 -1.20 12.85 0.53
CA PRO A 33 -1.09 13.38 1.88
C PRO A 33 -2.45 13.87 2.37
N VAL A 34 -2.81 13.51 3.60
CA VAL A 34 -4.04 13.94 4.27
C VAL A 34 -3.71 14.50 5.64
N SER A 35 -4.49 15.49 6.08
CA SER A 35 -4.43 16.01 7.45
C SER A 35 -5.66 15.54 8.22
N LEU A 36 -5.43 14.85 9.34
CA LEU A 36 -6.48 14.33 10.21
C LEU A 36 -6.29 14.88 11.61
N ARG A 37 -7.40 15.31 12.24
CA ARG A 37 -7.41 15.66 13.66
C ARG A 37 -7.83 14.44 14.47
N LEU A 38 -6.98 14.03 15.40
CA LEU A 38 -7.23 12.91 16.29
C LEU A 38 -7.06 13.38 17.75
N PRO A 39 -7.82 12.83 18.70
CA PRO A 39 -7.56 13.07 20.12
C PRO A 39 -6.14 12.66 20.48
N GLU A 40 -5.46 13.46 21.32
CA GLU A 40 -4.09 13.18 21.76
C GLU A 40 -3.98 11.80 22.43
N SER A 41 -4.98 11.46 23.25
CA SER A 41 -5.06 10.16 23.92
C SER A 41 -5.11 8.98 22.93
N VAL A 42 -5.75 9.14 21.78
CA VAL A 42 -5.79 8.12 20.73
C VAL A 42 -4.42 7.99 20.09
N LEU A 43 -3.78 9.11 19.74
CA LEU A 43 -2.44 9.09 19.15
C LEU A 43 -1.40 8.46 20.09
N ALA A 44 -1.46 8.79 21.38
CA ALA A 44 -0.59 8.23 22.41
C ALA A 44 -0.76 6.71 22.53
N ARG A 45 -2.01 6.22 22.60
CA ARG A 45 -2.30 4.77 22.64
C ARG A 45 -1.78 4.05 21.39
N THR A 46 -1.98 4.64 20.21
CA THR A 46 -1.50 4.06 18.95
C THR A 46 0.02 3.96 18.91
N ARG A 47 0.75 4.95 19.43
CA ARG A 47 2.22 4.90 19.53
C ARG A 47 2.69 3.75 20.41
N VAL A 48 2.15 3.61 21.61
CA VAL A 48 2.50 2.51 22.54
C VAL A 48 2.27 1.13 21.87
N VAL A 49 1.13 0.97 21.19
CA VAL A 49 0.78 -0.29 20.50
C VAL A 49 1.72 -0.60 19.34
N ALA A 50 2.16 0.42 18.61
CA ALA A 50 3.08 0.30 17.49
C ALA A 50 4.52 0.01 17.94
N GLU A 51 4.99 0.70 18.98
CA GLU A 51 6.31 0.46 19.61
C GLU A 51 6.43 -0.97 20.13
N ALA A 52 5.41 -1.46 20.83
CA ALA A 52 5.36 -2.85 21.30
C ALA A 52 5.42 -3.88 20.15
N ARG A 53 5.09 -3.47 18.91
CA ARG A 53 5.14 -4.29 17.69
C ARG A 53 6.38 -4.03 16.84
N GLY A 54 7.26 -3.10 17.25
CA GLY A 54 8.45 -2.73 16.48
C GLY A 54 8.15 -2.04 15.14
N ILE A 55 6.99 -1.39 14.99
CA ILE A 55 6.58 -0.72 13.75
C ILE A 55 6.33 0.77 13.97
N PRO A 56 6.48 1.63 12.94
CA PRO A 56 6.09 3.03 13.02
C PRO A 56 4.58 3.19 13.26
N TYR A 57 4.18 4.12 14.12
CA TYR A 57 2.77 4.31 14.45
C TYR A 57 1.91 4.71 13.23
N GLN A 58 2.49 5.38 12.23
CA GLN A 58 1.79 5.69 10.98
C GLN A 58 1.46 4.42 10.17
N VAL A 59 2.32 3.40 10.21
CA VAL A 59 2.07 2.11 9.56
C VAL A 59 0.90 1.40 10.24
N LEU A 60 0.88 1.42 11.57
CA LEU A 60 -0.25 0.87 12.33
C LEU A 60 -1.56 1.60 12.00
N ILE A 61 -1.56 2.93 11.90
CA ILE A 61 -2.76 3.70 11.52
C ILE A 61 -3.29 3.26 10.16
N LYS A 62 -2.43 3.16 9.14
CA LYS A 62 -2.81 2.73 7.79
C LYS A 62 -3.43 1.33 7.78
N ALA A 63 -2.78 0.38 8.43
CA ALA A 63 -3.25 -1.00 8.52
C ALA A 63 -4.61 -1.11 9.23
N LEU A 64 -4.83 -0.30 10.28
CA LEU A 64 -6.11 -0.28 10.99
C LEU A 64 -7.23 0.32 10.13
N ILE A 65 -6.95 1.34 9.32
CA ILE A 65 -7.92 1.91 8.39
C ILE A 65 -8.32 0.88 7.33
N GLU A 66 -7.35 0.25 6.68
CA GLU A 66 -7.60 -0.79 5.67
C GLU A 66 -8.37 -1.98 6.24
N SER A 67 -7.96 -2.47 7.42
CA SER A 67 -8.66 -3.56 8.10
C SER A 67 -10.10 -3.19 8.48
N GLY A 68 -10.33 -1.96 8.94
CA GLY A 68 -11.67 -1.47 9.26
C GLY A 68 -12.58 -1.41 8.03
N LEU A 69 -12.07 -0.90 6.91
CA LEU A 69 -12.82 -0.84 5.65
C LEU A 69 -13.18 -2.25 5.15
N ASN A 70 -12.21 -3.16 5.11
CA ASN A 70 -12.45 -4.56 4.71
C ASN A 70 -13.52 -5.25 5.56
N GLN A 71 -13.58 -4.96 6.87
CA GLN A 71 -14.61 -5.52 7.75
C GLN A 71 -16.00 -4.95 7.46
N LEU A 72 -16.08 -3.66 7.17
CA LEU A 72 -17.34 -2.99 6.82
C LEU A 72 -17.87 -3.49 5.47
N GLU A 73 -17.01 -3.60 4.46
CA GLU A 73 -17.38 -4.14 3.13
C GLU A 73 -17.96 -5.56 3.25
N ARG A 74 -17.29 -6.45 4.01
CA ARG A 74 -17.78 -7.81 4.29
C ARG A 74 -19.08 -7.86 5.11
N ALA A 75 -19.42 -6.79 5.81
CA ALA A 75 -20.67 -6.68 6.56
C ALA A 75 -21.80 -6.10 5.71
N SER A 76 -21.48 -5.26 4.72
CA SER A 76 -22.43 -4.68 3.77
C SER A 76 -22.80 -5.63 2.63
N ASP A 77 -21.94 -6.59 2.28
CA ASP A 77 -22.21 -7.64 1.29
C ASP A 77 -23.10 -8.79 1.81
N ARG A 78 -23.64 -8.67 3.03
CA ARG A 78 -24.56 -9.63 3.67
C ARG A 78 -25.91 -8.99 3.94
#